data_AF-A0A833SH71-F1
#
_entry.id   AF-A0A833SH71-F1
#
_cell.length_a   1.000
_cell.length_b   1.000
_cell.length_c   1.000
_cell.angle_alpha   90.00
_cell.angle_beta   90.00
_cell.angle_gamma   90.00
#
_symmetry.space_group_name_H-M   'P 1'
#
loop_
_entity.id
_entity.type
_entity.pdbx_description
1 polymer ?
#
loop_
_entity_poly.entity_id
_entity_poly.type
_entity_poly.pdbx_seq_one_letter_code
_entity_poly.pdbx_strand_id
1 'polypeptide(L)'
;MAELVVSAFLQVLIDRMVSRDFVDFLRGRKPSDELLYKLKNALLSVGAVLEDVEDKQVTNSSVKTWLDELKHAVYDADDVLDEIATKALQSKLDVEFGTKIASKNVLGLVQASTFRRKPSETTSLVEDSDICGRNDDKDERIKKLLPNDASDNKIGMIAIVGMGGLGKSTIAQLVYNDKKVQKHFDLVAWVSVSEEFDMFKVTKSILEAVVPSSTKDIQDLNQLQLKLKEKLMGKKFLFVLDDVWNRNYTECEILSNPFKSGTQGSRIIMTTRDVDVASAMRAFEIHHLKELQGEDCWKLFARHAFLHDANSYMHSEFEELGRQIVEKCKGLPLAIKTIGALLRSKGLVVSEWEKVLNSEIWSLSNEILPALRLSYKDLPSYIKRCFAYCSVFPKDHPFKKDELVLLWMAEGILHEIENKTMEAVGNDYFDTLVGG
;
A
#
# COMPACT_ATOMS: atom_id res chain seq x y z
N MET A 1 -13.18 -4.32 1.33
CA MET A 1 -12.06 -4.49 2.28
C MET A 1 -12.54 -4.82 3.68
N ALA A 2 -13.52 -4.11 4.27
CA ALA A 2 -14.04 -4.44 5.61
C ALA A 2 -14.43 -5.93 5.79
N GLU A 3 -14.99 -6.54 4.76
CA GLU A 3 -15.42 -7.95 4.73
C GLU A 3 -14.23 -8.93 4.84
N LEU A 4 -13.13 -8.60 4.16
CA LEU A 4 -11.86 -9.35 4.21
C LEU A 4 -11.20 -9.27 5.59
N VAL A 5 -11.41 -8.16 6.29
CA VAL A 5 -10.91 -7.95 7.66
C VAL A 5 -11.71 -8.81 8.64
N VAL A 6 -13.05 -8.81 8.56
CA VAL A 6 -13.91 -9.57 9.49
C VAL A 6 -13.65 -11.08 9.39
N SER A 7 -13.50 -11.62 8.18
CA SER A 7 -13.17 -13.03 7.95
C SER A 7 -11.83 -13.44 8.57
N ALA A 8 -10.79 -12.64 8.33
CA ALA A 8 -9.47 -12.93 8.85
C ALA A 8 -9.42 -12.87 10.40
N PHE A 9 -10.08 -11.87 11.01
CA PHE A 9 -10.19 -11.73 12.47
C PHE A 9 -11.03 -12.85 13.11
N LEU A 10 -12.13 -13.27 12.47
CA LEU A 10 -12.93 -14.40 12.96
C LEU A 10 -12.11 -15.69 13.04
N GLN A 11 -11.23 -15.93 12.06
CA GLN A 11 -10.39 -17.11 12.08
C GLN A 11 -9.36 -17.07 13.22
N VAL A 12 -8.84 -15.88 13.57
CA VAL A 12 -8.00 -15.70 14.77
C VAL A 12 -8.77 -16.10 16.03
N LEU A 13 -10.03 -15.65 16.18
CA LEU A 13 -10.87 -16.04 17.32
C LEU A 13 -11.09 -17.55 17.38
N ILE A 14 -11.40 -18.19 16.25
CA ILE A 14 -11.58 -19.64 16.18
C ILE A 14 -10.32 -20.36 16.66
N ASP A 15 -9.14 -19.93 16.22
CA ASP A 15 -7.87 -20.55 16.60
C ASP A 15 -7.57 -20.32 18.10
N ARG A 16 -7.82 -19.12 18.63
CA ARG A 16 -7.69 -18.81 20.07
C ARG A 16 -8.62 -19.69 20.92
N MET A 17 -9.83 -19.95 20.45
CA MET A 17 -10.84 -20.77 21.15
C MET A 17 -10.58 -22.28 21.09
N VAL A 18 -9.79 -22.73 20.12
CA VAL A 18 -9.38 -24.13 20.00
C VAL A 18 -7.98 -24.36 20.61
N SER A 19 -7.30 -23.28 21.02
CA SER A 19 -5.99 -23.36 21.69
C SER A 19 -6.03 -24.21 22.96
N ARG A 20 -4.94 -24.94 23.23
CA ARG A 20 -4.82 -25.81 24.41
C ARG A 20 -5.00 -25.01 25.71
N ASP A 21 -4.45 -23.81 25.78
CA ASP A 21 -4.56 -22.95 26.97
C ASP A 21 -6.01 -22.56 27.29
N PHE A 22 -6.80 -22.23 26.27
CA PHE A 22 -8.22 -21.92 26.45
C PHE A 22 -9.02 -23.16 26.86
N VAL A 23 -8.79 -24.29 26.18
CA VAL A 23 -9.49 -25.55 26.45
C VAL A 23 -9.17 -26.08 27.86
N ASP A 24 -7.91 -26.00 28.29
CA ASP A 24 -7.49 -26.47 29.61
C ASP A 24 -7.98 -25.54 30.74
N PHE A 25 -8.01 -24.23 30.53
CA PHE A 25 -8.64 -23.28 31.46
C PHE A 25 -10.14 -23.60 31.67
N LEU A 26 -10.84 -23.90 30.58
CA LEU A 26 -12.25 -24.23 30.62
C LEU A 26 -12.50 -25.59 31.29
N ARG A 27 -11.71 -26.63 31.00
CA ARG A 27 -11.84 -27.93 31.69
C ARG A 27 -11.79 -27.81 33.22
N GLY A 28 -10.99 -26.88 33.75
CA GLY A 28 -10.92 -26.59 35.19
C GLY A 28 -12.20 -26.01 35.80
N ARG A 29 -13.12 -25.48 34.99
CA ARG A 29 -14.36 -24.80 35.43
C ARG A 29 -15.67 -25.51 35.05
N LYS A 30 -15.61 -26.71 34.45
CA LYS A 30 -16.78 -27.51 34.02
C LYS A 30 -17.84 -26.75 33.18
N PRO A 31 -17.49 -26.02 32.11
CA PRO A 31 -18.47 -25.68 31.10
C PRO A 31 -19.02 -26.99 30.51
N SER A 32 -20.30 -27.03 30.13
CA SER A 32 -20.82 -28.22 29.46
C SER A 32 -20.11 -28.36 28.11
N ASP A 33 -19.57 -29.56 27.82
CA ASP A 33 -18.96 -29.87 26.52
C ASP A 33 -19.92 -29.55 25.36
N GLU A 34 -21.24 -29.58 25.63
CA GLU A 34 -22.30 -29.18 24.72
C GLU A 34 -22.25 -27.69 24.32
N LEU A 35 -21.92 -26.78 25.25
CA LEU A 35 -21.81 -25.33 24.95
C LEU A 35 -20.59 -25.04 24.08
N LEU A 36 -19.45 -25.68 24.37
CA LEU A 36 -18.23 -25.54 23.56
C LEU A 36 -18.45 -26.08 22.15
N TYR A 37 -19.14 -27.21 22.04
CA TYR A 37 -19.49 -27.81 20.76
C TYR A 37 -20.43 -26.91 19.94
N LYS A 38 -21.48 -26.34 20.57
CA LYS A 38 -22.40 -25.40 19.91
C LYS A 38 -21.68 -24.14 19.43
N LEU A 39 -20.82 -23.56 20.25
CA LEU A 39 -20.06 -22.36 19.94
C LEU A 39 -19.08 -22.59 18.78
N LYS A 40 -18.34 -23.71 18.80
CA LYS A 40 -17.45 -24.11 17.71
C LYS A 40 -18.23 -24.28 16.39
N ASN A 41 -19.37 -24.97 16.42
CA ASN A 41 -20.18 -25.17 15.21
C ASN A 41 -20.77 -23.86 14.68
N ALA A 42 -21.18 -22.95 15.56
CA ALA A 42 -21.69 -21.64 15.16
C ALA A 42 -20.58 -20.83 14.46
N LEU A 43 -19.37 -20.76 15.02
CA LEU A 43 -18.25 -20.05 14.42
C LEU A 43 -17.80 -20.65 13.08
N LEU A 44 -17.75 -21.99 12.97
CA LEU A 44 -17.49 -22.67 11.70
C LEU A 44 -18.56 -22.36 10.65
N SER A 45 -19.84 -22.30 11.04
CA SER A 45 -20.92 -21.94 10.13
C SER A 45 -20.79 -20.49 9.65
N VAL A 46 -20.43 -19.58 10.54
CA VAL A 46 -20.18 -18.17 10.19
C VAL A 46 -18.96 -18.04 9.28
N GLY A 47 -17.88 -18.77 9.55
CA GLY A 47 -16.68 -18.80 8.71
C GLY A 47 -16.98 -19.23 7.27
N ALA A 48 -17.77 -20.28 7.09
CA ALA A 48 -18.20 -20.74 5.76
C ALA A 48 -19.04 -19.70 5.00
N VAL A 49 -19.91 -18.96 5.70
CA VAL A 49 -20.69 -17.86 5.10
C VAL A 49 -19.77 -16.69 4.73
N LEU A 50 -18.77 -16.37 5.55
CA LEU A 50 -17.80 -15.31 5.26
C LEU A 50 -16.92 -15.64 4.05
N GLU A 51 -16.48 -16.89 3.87
CA GLU A 51 -15.76 -17.31 2.66
C GLU A 51 -16.61 -17.10 1.39
N ASP A 52 -17.90 -17.46 1.41
CA ASP A 52 -18.82 -17.24 0.27
C ASP A 52 -19.09 -15.73 0.02
N VAL A 53 -19.06 -14.91 1.09
CA VAL A 53 -19.16 -13.45 1.01
C VAL A 53 -17.88 -12.82 0.45
N GLU A 54 -16.69 -13.32 0.84
CA GLU A 54 -15.40 -12.91 0.26
C GLU A 54 -15.34 -13.17 -1.24
N ASP A 55 -16.12 -14.13 -1.74
CA ASP A 55 -16.17 -14.47 -3.14
C ASP A 55 -17.04 -13.54 -3.99
N LYS A 56 -18.03 -12.88 -3.35
CA LYS A 56 -19.05 -12.08 -4.04
C LYS A 56 -18.88 -10.59 -3.75
N GLN A 57 -19.44 -9.72 -4.59
CA GLN A 57 -19.62 -8.31 -4.21
C GLN A 57 -20.85 -8.18 -3.33
N VAL A 58 -20.67 -7.72 -2.10
CA VAL A 58 -21.80 -7.32 -1.26
C VAL A 58 -22.32 -5.97 -1.73
N THR A 59 -23.24 -6.00 -2.68
CA THR A 59 -24.03 -4.83 -3.10
C THR A 59 -25.25 -4.64 -2.20
N ASN A 60 -25.69 -5.69 -1.52
CA ASN A 60 -26.86 -5.69 -0.67
C ASN A 60 -26.59 -4.97 0.66
N SER A 61 -27.31 -3.87 0.90
CA SER A 61 -27.22 -3.09 2.14
C SER A 61 -27.50 -3.90 3.41
N SER A 62 -28.37 -4.91 3.34
CA SER A 62 -28.70 -5.77 4.48
C SER A 62 -27.54 -6.68 4.86
N VAL A 63 -26.80 -7.20 3.87
CA VAL A 63 -25.61 -8.03 4.13
C VAL A 63 -24.48 -7.17 4.71
N LYS A 64 -24.32 -5.91 4.27
CA LYS A 64 -23.35 -4.98 4.90
C LYS A 64 -23.67 -4.69 6.35
N THR A 65 -24.95 -4.47 6.66
CA THR A 65 -25.42 -4.22 8.04
C THR A 65 -25.16 -5.45 8.91
N TRP A 66 -25.50 -6.64 8.40
CA TRP A 66 -25.25 -7.90 9.08
C TRP A 66 -23.75 -8.16 9.33
N LEU A 67 -22.88 -7.82 8.38
CA LEU A 67 -21.42 -7.93 8.55
C LEU A 67 -20.88 -6.98 9.62
N ASP A 68 -21.47 -5.78 9.75
CA ASP A 68 -21.09 -4.81 10.78
C ASP A 68 -21.51 -5.28 12.17
N GLU A 69 -22.72 -5.84 12.30
CA GLU A 69 -23.18 -6.47 13.54
C GLU A 69 -22.30 -7.67 13.93
N LEU A 70 -21.94 -8.51 12.96
CA LEU A 70 -21.04 -9.63 13.19
C LEU A 70 -19.67 -9.16 13.65
N LYS A 71 -19.14 -8.09 13.05
CA LYS A 71 -17.88 -7.46 13.45
C LYS A 71 -17.92 -7.01 14.92
N HIS A 72 -19.01 -6.38 15.35
CA HIS A 72 -19.18 -6.00 16.76
C HIS A 72 -19.19 -7.21 17.69
N ALA A 73 -19.92 -8.27 17.35
CA ALA A 73 -19.95 -9.50 18.14
C ALA A 73 -18.60 -10.22 18.22
N VAL A 74 -17.78 -10.13 17.16
CA VAL A 74 -16.40 -10.63 17.11
C VAL A 74 -15.52 -9.88 18.11
N TYR A 75 -15.61 -8.55 18.18
CA TYR A 75 -14.85 -7.78 19.18
C TYR A 75 -15.28 -8.08 20.61
N ASP A 76 -16.59 -8.16 20.87
CA ASP A 76 -17.10 -8.52 22.19
C ASP A 76 -16.61 -9.91 22.64
N ALA A 77 -16.49 -10.85 21.69
CA ALA A 77 -15.94 -12.17 21.96
C ALA A 77 -14.43 -12.14 22.24
N ASP A 78 -13.65 -11.33 21.53
CA ASP A 78 -12.21 -11.18 21.76
C ASP A 78 -11.93 -10.60 23.15
N ASP A 79 -12.66 -9.56 23.56
CA ASP A 79 -12.54 -8.94 24.89
C ASP A 79 -12.75 -9.98 26.01
N VAL A 80 -13.74 -10.87 25.83
CA VAL A 80 -14.01 -11.96 26.77
C VAL A 80 -12.89 -13.00 26.76
N LEU A 81 -12.33 -13.33 25.60
CA LEU A 81 -11.19 -14.24 25.48
C LEU A 81 -9.93 -13.69 26.15
N ASP A 82 -9.67 -12.39 26.03
CA ASP A 82 -8.57 -11.71 26.71
C ASP A 82 -8.73 -11.71 28.23
N GLU A 83 -9.96 -11.49 28.72
CA GLU A 83 -10.26 -11.61 30.16
C GLU A 83 -10.00 -13.04 30.66
N ILE A 84 -10.38 -14.04 29.87
CA ILE A 84 -10.14 -15.46 30.16
C ILE A 84 -8.64 -15.79 30.15
N ALA A 85 -7.90 -15.37 29.12
CA ALA A 85 -6.46 -15.60 29.00
C ALA A 85 -5.71 -14.96 30.17
N THR A 86 -6.09 -13.74 30.55
CA THR A 86 -5.53 -13.03 31.71
C THR A 86 -5.77 -13.80 33.01
N LYS A 87 -7.00 -14.29 33.23
CA LYS A 87 -7.35 -15.11 34.40
C LYS A 87 -6.63 -16.47 34.40
N ALA A 88 -6.41 -17.06 33.23
CA ALA A 88 -5.67 -18.32 33.09
C ALA A 88 -4.20 -18.16 33.49
N LEU A 89 -3.56 -17.07 33.05
CA LEU A 89 -2.19 -16.71 33.43
C LEU A 89 -2.08 -16.45 34.95
N GLN A 90 -3.01 -15.71 35.54
CA GLN A 90 -3.08 -15.49 36.99
C GLN A 90 -3.19 -16.82 37.75
N SER A 91 -4.03 -17.74 37.27
CA SER A 91 -4.19 -19.07 37.90
C SER A 91 -2.94 -19.94 37.81
N LYS A 92 -2.16 -19.86 36.72
CA LYS A 92 -0.87 -20.59 36.61
C LYS A 92 0.19 -19.98 37.53
N LEU A 93 0.26 -18.65 37.62
CA LEU A 93 1.15 -17.92 38.55
C LEU A 93 0.85 -18.22 40.03
N ASP A 94 -0.43 -18.29 40.40
CA ASP A 94 -0.85 -18.63 41.77
C ASP A 94 -0.45 -20.05 42.18
N VAL A 95 -0.39 -20.98 41.22
CA VAL A 95 0.01 -22.39 41.44
C VAL A 95 1.54 -22.53 41.55
N GLU A 96 2.31 -21.80 40.75
CA GLU A 96 3.78 -21.88 40.76
C GLU A 96 4.45 -21.09 41.89
N PHE A 97 3.88 -19.95 42.33
CA PHE A 97 4.53 -19.05 43.28
C PHE A 97 3.82 -18.89 44.63
N GLY A 98 2.72 -19.60 44.87
CA GLY A 98 2.08 -19.71 46.20
C GLY A 98 1.76 -18.39 46.90
N THR A 99 1.61 -17.29 46.16
CA THR A 99 1.40 -15.95 46.72
C THR A 99 0.39 -15.21 45.87
N LYS A 100 -0.77 -14.87 46.45
CA LYS A 100 -1.74 -13.92 45.87
C LYS A 100 -1.09 -12.55 45.75
N ILE A 101 -0.50 -12.25 44.60
CA ILE A 101 -0.04 -10.89 44.30
C ILE A 101 -1.26 -10.11 43.81
N ALA A 102 -1.79 -9.24 44.68
CA ALA A 102 -2.74 -8.21 44.28
C ALA A 102 -2.01 -7.18 43.41
N SER A 103 -2.02 -7.37 42.09
CA SER A 103 -1.50 -6.38 41.14
C SER A 103 -2.57 -5.34 40.84
N LYS A 104 -2.68 -4.33 41.71
CA LYS A 104 -3.09 -3.00 41.27
C LYS A 104 -1.97 -2.44 40.39
N ASN A 105 -2.33 -2.05 39.16
CA ASN A 105 -1.58 -1.19 38.24
C ASN A 105 -0.50 -1.84 37.34
N VAL A 106 -0.88 -2.74 36.42
CA VAL A 106 -0.06 -3.07 35.24
C VAL A 106 -0.78 -2.79 33.90
N LEU A 107 -1.95 -2.15 33.91
CA LEU A 107 -2.61 -1.65 32.70
C LEU A 107 -2.18 -0.22 32.40
N GLY A 108 -0.95 -0.09 31.91
CA GLY A 108 -0.37 1.13 31.34
C GLY A 108 0.00 0.94 29.87
N LEU A 109 -0.87 0.31 29.08
CA LEU A 109 -0.79 0.12 27.63
C LEU A 109 -2.26 0.06 27.17
N VAL A 110 -2.83 0.90 26.31
CA VAL A 110 -2.33 1.81 25.29
C VAL A 110 -3.20 3.07 25.38
N GLN A 111 -2.68 4.19 25.91
CA GLN A 111 -3.17 5.47 25.40
C GLN A 111 -2.81 5.45 23.93
N ALA A 112 -3.82 5.46 23.05
CA ALA A 112 -3.66 5.61 21.62
C ALA A 112 -2.68 6.75 21.39
N SER A 113 -1.40 6.41 21.23
CA SER A 113 -0.40 7.34 20.79
C SER A 113 -0.93 7.78 19.46
N THR A 114 -1.34 9.05 19.36
CA THR A 114 -1.71 9.69 18.11
C THR A 114 -0.64 9.31 17.10
N PHE A 115 -0.93 8.31 16.26
CA PHE A 115 0.00 7.82 15.26
C PHE A 115 0.29 9.03 14.39
N ARG A 116 1.45 9.66 14.60
CA ARG A 116 1.84 10.81 13.81
C ARG A 116 1.99 10.28 12.40
N ARG A 117 1.05 10.67 11.54
CA ARG A 117 1.08 10.43 10.10
C ARG A 117 2.42 10.91 9.56
N LYS A 118 3.27 9.95 9.21
CA LYS A 118 4.35 10.18 8.25
C LYS A 118 3.76 9.90 6.87
N PRO A 119 3.92 10.80 5.89
CA PRO A 119 3.51 10.53 4.52
C PRO A 119 4.18 9.26 3.99
N SER A 120 3.48 8.52 3.12
CA SER A 120 4.09 7.55 2.21
C SER A 120 5.01 8.34 1.31
N GLU A 121 6.30 7.99 1.34
CA GLU A 121 7.31 8.67 0.55
C GLU A 121 7.59 7.81 -0.67
N THR A 122 7.08 8.22 -1.83
CA THR A 122 7.62 7.73 -3.09
C THR A 122 9.06 8.24 -3.25
N THR A 123 9.95 7.35 -3.67
CA THR A 123 11.36 7.71 -3.89
C THR A 123 11.61 8.05 -5.34
N SER A 124 12.69 8.77 -5.62
CA SER A 124 13.13 9.01 -6.99
C SER A 124 13.77 7.77 -7.63
N LEU A 125 14.06 6.70 -6.89
CA LEU A 125 14.80 5.55 -7.41
C LEU A 125 13.90 4.66 -8.25
N VAL A 126 14.43 4.24 -9.40
CA VAL A 126 13.76 3.30 -10.28
C VAL A 126 14.81 2.48 -11.03
N GLU A 127 14.53 1.19 -11.23
CA GLU A 127 15.34 0.36 -12.10
C GLU A 127 14.81 0.48 -13.53
N ASP A 128 15.56 1.15 -14.41
CA ASP A 128 15.19 1.35 -15.82
C ASP A 128 14.90 0.04 -16.55
N SER A 129 15.53 -1.05 -16.11
CA SER A 129 15.36 -2.37 -16.69
C SER A 129 13.92 -2.88 -16.52
N ASP A 130 13.21 -2.50 -15.45
CA ASP A 130 11.85 -2.96 -15.09
C ASP A 130 10.71 -2.25 -15.83
N ILE A 131 11.03 -1.28 -16.70
CA ILE A 131 10.04 -0.43 -17.35
C ILE A 131 9.88 -0.81 -18.82
N CYS A 132 8.62 -1.00 -19.25
CA CYS A 132 8.27 -1.33 -20.63
C CYS A 132 7.33 -0.26 -21.21
N GLY A 133 7.49 0.06 -22.50
CA GLY A 133 6.53 0.90 -23.25
C GLY A 133 6.44 2.38 -22.86
N ARG A 134 7.39 2.93 -22.10
CA ARG A 134 7.36 4.33 -21.62
C ARG A 134 8.45 5.25 -22.18
N ASN A 135 9.22 4.78 -23.16
CA ASN A 135 10.32 5.56 -23.74
C ASN A 135 9.82 6.79 -24.49
N ASP A 136 8.74 6.66 -25.27
CA ASP A 136 8.17 7.78 -26.01
C ASP A 136 7.62 8.86 -25.06
N ASP A 137 6.88 8.43 -24.02
CA ASP A 137 6.40 9.33 -22.97
C ASP A 137 7.57 10.06 -22.31
N LYS A 138 8.64 9.33 -21.92
CA LYS A 138 9.86 9.90 -21.34
C LYS A 138 10.50 10.94 -22.25
N ASP A 139 10.75 10.59 -23.51
CA ASP A 139 11.44 11.44 -24.46
C ASP A 139 10.64 12.70 -24.79
N GLU A 140 9.30 12.60 -24.88
CA GLU A 140 8.44 13.76 -25.09
C GLU A 140 8.48 14.73 -23.91
N ARG A 141 8.48 14.22 -22.67
CA ARG A 141 8.60 15.09 -21.47
C ARG A 141 9.98 15.72 -21.38
N ILE A 142 11.05 14.98 -21.69
CA ILE A 142 12.41 15.54 -21.72
C ILE A 142 12.51 16.69 -22.72
N LYS A 143 11.93 16.54 -23.93
CA LYS A 143 11.91 17.62 -24.94
C LYS A 143 11.22 18.89 -24.44
N LYS A 144 10.16 18.76 -23.65
CA LYS A 144 9.41 19.90 -23.09
C LYS A 144 10.06 20.50 -21.84
N LEU A 145 10.82 19.70 -21.09
CA LEU A 145 11.62 20.17 -19.96
C LEU A 145 12.89 20.91 -20.38
N LEU A 146 13.49 20.50 -21.50
CA LEU A 146 14.73 21.06 -22.05
C LEU A 146 14.41 21.86 -23.33
N PRO A 147 13.77 23.04 -23.25
CA PRO A 147 13.46 23.83 -24.44
C PRO A 147 14.74 24.27 -25.16
N ASN A 148 14.72 24.21 -26.50
CA ASN A 148 15.83 24.65 -27.35
C ASN A 148 15.81 26.16 -27.63
N ASP A 149 14.68 26.85 -27.43
CA ASP A 149 14.49 28.25 -27.81
C ASP A 149 14.26 29.17 -26.62
N ALA A 150 14.88 30.36 -26.68
CA ALA A 150 14.91 31.39 -25.65
C ALA A 150 13.60 32.20 -25.49
N SER A 151 12.46 31.67 -25.95
CA SER A 151 11.17 32.38 -25.96
C SER A 151 10.14 31.84 -24.95
N ASP A 152 10.32 30.63 -24.43
CA ASP A 152 9.40 30.04 -23.43
C ASP A 152 9.86 30.34 -21.99
N ASN A 153 9.67 31.62 -21.63
CA ASN A 153 10.47 32.34 -20.64
C ASN A 153 9.88 32.38 -19.22
N LYS A 154 9.03 31.42 -18.85
CA LYS A 154 8.46 31.34 -17.49
C LYS A 154 8.78 30.01 -16.83
N ILE A 155 8.71 30.03 -15.50
CA ILE A 155 8.73 28.82 -14.69
C ILE A 155 7.47 28.04 -15.03
N GLY A 156 7.66 26.84 -15.57
CA GLY A 156 6.57 26.03 -16.13
C GLY A 156 6.34 24.79 -15.28
N MET A 157 5.06 24.49 -15.02
CA MET A 157 4.64 23.25 -14.40
C MET A 157 4.02 22.28 -15.43
N ILE A 158 4.52 21.05 -15.45
CA ILE A 158 4.03 19.93 -16.26
C ILE A 158 3.32 18.96 -15.32
N ALA A 159 2.05 18.65 -15.60
CA ALA A 159 1.28 17.68 -14.85
C ALA A 159 1.14 16.35 -15.60
N ILE A 160 1.43 15.24 -14.94
CA ILE A 160 1.15 13.88 -15.41
C ILE A 160 -0.10 13.40 -14.68
N VAL A 161 -1.19 13.21 -15.42
CA VAL A 161 -2.53 12.90 -14.87
C VAL A 161 -3.00 11.54 -15.31
N GLY A 162 -3.64 10.78 -14.42
CA GLY A 162 -4.21 9.48 -14.73
C GLY A 162 -4.60 8.67 -13.49
N MET A 163 -5.41 7.62 -13.70
CA MET A 163 -5.84 6.69 -12.65
C MET A 163 -4.69 6.05 -11.84
N GLY A 164 -5.03 5.46 -10.70
CA GLY A 164 -4.09 4.71 -9.87
C GLY A 164 -3.48 3.52 -10.62
N GLY A 165 -2.20 3.24 -10.38
CA GLY A 165 -1.52 2.08 -10.98
C GLY A 165 -1.04 2.23 -12.44
N LEU A 166 -1.30 3.37 -13.10
CA LEU A 166 -0.88 3.64 -14.49
C LEU A 166 0.63 3.88 -14.70
N GLY A 167 1.39 4.12 -13.63
CA GLY A 167 2.82 4.40 -13.70
C GLY A 167 3.20 5.89 -13.85
N LYS A 168 2.38 6.82 -13.34
CA LYS A 168 2.68 8.26 -13.37
C LYS A 168 3.99 8.60 -12.67
N SER A 169 4.15 8.14 -11.43
CA SER A 169 5.38 8.30 -10.64
C SER A 169 6.56 7.66 -11.35
N THR A 170 6.35 6.54 -12.05
CA THR A 170 7.39 5.86 -12.85
C THR A 170 7.91 6.72 -14.00
N ILE A 171 7.04 7.43 -14.73
CA ILE A 171 7.48 8.35 -15.78
C ILE A 171 8.20 9.55 -15.19
N ALA A 172 7.69 10.10 -14.09
CA ALA A 172 8.36 11.18 -13.38
C ALA A 172 9.77 10.75 -12.91
N GLN A 173 9.92 9.53 -12.38
CA GLN A 173 11.22 8.94 -12.01
C GLN A 173 12.16 8.81 -13.21
N LEU A 174 11.68 8.26 -14.34
CA LEU A 174 12.46 8.10 -15.56
C LEU A 174 13.00 9.42 -16.10
N VAL A 175 12.16 10.45 -16.09
CA VAL A 175 12.51 11.79 -16.55
C VAL A 175 13.45 12.46 -15.56
N TYR A 176 13.15 12.36 -14.27
CA TYR A 176 13.97 12.92 -13.20
C TYR A 176 15.38 12.35 -13.23
N ASN A 177 15.55 11.03 -13.36
CA ASN A 177 16.88 10.38 -13.35
C ASN A 177 17.63 10.48 -14.68
N ASP A 178 17.06 11.08 -15.73
CA ASP A 178 17.73 11.19 -17.01
C ASP A 178 18.99 12.06 -16.91
N LYS A 179 20.11 11.56 -17.46
CA LYS A 179 21.42 12.23 -17.35
C LYS A 179 21.44 13.62 -17.99
N LYS A 180 20.65 13.86 -19.04
CA LYS A 180 20.55 15.18 -19.68
C LYS A 180 19.77 16.14 -18.80
N VAL A 181 18.70 15.65 -18.19
CA VAL A 181 17.86 16.41 -17.25
C VAL A 181 18.68 16.80 -16.02
N GLN A 182 19.31 15.82 -15.35
CA GLN A 182 20.12 16.04 -14.14
C GLN A 182 21.26 17.06 -14.35
N LYS A 183 21.84 17.14 -15.55
CA LYS A 183 22.90 18.10 -15.87
C LYS A 183 22.41 19.50 -16.23
N HIS A 184 21.12 19.66 -16.54
CA HIS A 184 20.57 20.93 -17.02
C HIS A 184 20.15 21.89 -15.90
N PHE A 185 19.85 21.35 -14.72
CA PHE A 185 19.33 22.12 -13.58
C PHE A 185 20.38 22.23 -12.47
N ASP A 186 20.48 23.41 -11.84
CA ASP A 186 21.38 23.65 -10.72
C ASP A 186 20.89 22.94 -9.45
N LEU A 187 19.57 22.85 -9.29
CA LEU A 187 18.90 22.24 -8.15
C LEU A 187 17.86 21.23 -8.64
N VAL A 188 17.87 20.04 -8.06
CA VAL A 188 16.91 18.98 -8.33
C VAL A 188 16.35 18.46 -7.02
N ALA A 189 15.03 18.29 -6.94
CA ALA A 189 14.39 17.73 -5.76
C ALA A 189 13.21 16.84 -6.13
N TRP A 190 13.03 15.77 -5.36
CA TRP A 190 11.88 14.89 -5.40
C TRP A 190 11.13 14.97 -4.07
N VAL A 191 9.84 15.26 -4.13
CA VAL A 191 8.98 15.37 -2.95
C VAL A 191 7.68 14.61 -3.19
N SER A 192 7.42 13.64 -2.34
CA SER A 192 6.12 12.96 -2.29
C SER A 192 5.14 13.78 -1.46
N VAL A 193 3.93 13.98 -1.96
CA VAL A 193 2.88 14.78 -1.32
C VAL A 193 1.83 13.83 -0.75
N SER A 194 1.57 13.95 0.55
CA SER A 194 0.51 13.18 1.19
C SER A 194 -0.88 13.65 0.71
N GLU A 195 -1.85 12.73 0.72
CA GLU A 195 -3.26 13.06 0.52
C GLU A 195 -3.77 14.08 1.54
N GLU A 196 -3.27 14.03 2.78
CA GLU A 196 -3.46 15.12 3.73
C GLU A 196 -2.52 16.27 3.41
N PHE A 197 -2.96 17.13 2.51
CA PHE A 197 -2.18 18.27 2.08
C PHE A 197 -1.83 19.19 3.27
N ASP A 198 -0.54 19.29 3.55
CA ASP A 198 0.01 20.16 4.57
C ASP A 198 1.11 21.01 3.91
N MET A 199 0.78 22.27 3.66
CA MET A 199 1.69 23.20 2.96
C MET A 199 3.01 23.39 3.71
N PHE A 200 2.99 23.36 5.04
CA PHE A 200 4.20 23.47 5.85
C PHE A 200 5.08 22.25 5.60
N LYS A 201 4.53 21.04 5.68
CA LYS A 201 5.28 19.80 5.40
C LYS A 201 5.83 19.76 3.99
N VAL A 202 5.01 20.08 2.97
CA VAL A 202 5.45 20.08 1.57
C VAL A 202 6.58 21.09 1.34
N THR A 203 6.42 22.34 1.81
CA THR A 203 7.46 23.37 1.67
C THR A 203 8.74 22.97 2.40
N LYS A 204 8.61 22.36 3.59
CA LYS A 204 9.73 21.85 4.38
C LYS A 204 10.47 20.74 3.64
N SER A 205 9.77 19.75 3.10
CA SER A 205 10.37 18.65 2.33
C SER A 205 11.13 19.14 1.10
N ILE A 206 10.59 20.12 0.37
CA ILE A 206 11.29 20.75 -0.77
C ILE A 206 12.58 21.42 -0.30
N LEU A 207 12.50 22.22 0.78
CA LEU A 207 13.66 22.92 1.30
C LEU A 207 14.73 21.96 1.83
N GLU A 208 14.35 20.87 2.49
CA GLU A 208 15.27 19.83 2.97
C GLU A 208 15.94 19.05 1.84
N ALA A 209 15.21 18.78 0.75
CA ALA A 209 15.75 18.11 -0.43
C ALA A 209 16.81 18.97 -1.14
N VAL A 210 16.64 20.30 -1.16
CA VAL A 210 17.58 21.25 -1.78
C VAL A 210 18.72 21.63 -0.84
N VAL A 211 18.44 21.77 0.46
CA VAL A 211 19.41 22.14 1.50
C VAL A 211 19.22 21.23 2.72
N PRO A 212 19.95 20.11 2.78
CA PRO A 212 19.87 19.17 3.89
C PRO A 212 20.09 19.84 5.25
N SER A 213 19.33 19.43 6.26
CA SER A 213 19.41 19.93 7.65
C SER A 213 19.11 21.42 7.88
N SER A 214 18.52 22.13 6.90
CA SER A 214 18.31 23.59 6.98
C SER A 214 17.04 24.03 7.75
N THR A 215 16.24 23.10 8.25
CA THR A 215 14.88 23.33 8.77
C THR A 215 14.70 23.03 10.26
N LYS A 216 15.78 22.66 10.96
CA LYS A 216 15.72 22.17 12.36
C LYS A 216 15.08 23.16 13.34
N ASP A 217 15.20 24.46 13.07
CA ASP A 217 14.69 25.54 13.94
C ASP A 217 13.45 26.25 13.38
N ILE A 218 12.92 25.82 12.23
CA ILE A 218 11.84 26.53 11.54
C ILE A 218 10.49 25.91 11.95
N GLN A 219 9.62 26.72 12.56
CA GLN A 219 8.26 26.33 12.97
C GLN A 219 7.15 27.05 12.21
N ASP A 220 7.50 28.06 11.41
CA ASP A 220 6.57 28.90 10.67
C ASP A 220 6.71 28.69 9.15
N LEU A 221 5.57 28.64 8.46
CA LEU A 221 5.49 28.52 7.00
C LEU A 221 6.16 29.72 6.31
N ASN A 222 5.96 30.93 6.81
CA ASN A 222 6.53 32.13 6.20
C ASN A 222 8.07 32.09 6.23
N GLN A 223 8.68 31.69 7.35
CA GLN A 223 10.12 31.45 7.42
C GLN A 223 10.60 30.37 6.42
N LEU A 224 9.88 29.25 6.28
CA LEU A 224 10.21 28.23 5.27
C LEU A 224 10.18 28.80 3.87
N GLN A 225 9.12 29.53 3.53
CA GLN A 225 8.94 30.11 2.20
C GLN A 225 9.98 31.19 1.88
N LEU A 226 10.33 32.06 2.84
CA LEU A 226 11.38 33.06 2.66
C LEU A 226 12.75 32.43 2.44
N LYS A 227 13.07 31.38 3.20
CA LYS A 227 14.34 30.65 3.06
C LYS A 227 14.41 29.87 1.75
N LEU A 228 13.32 29.19 1.38
CA LEU A 228 13.22 28.52 0.09
C LEU A 228 13.39 29.54 -1.04
N LYS A 229 12.64 30.65 -1.00
CA LYS A 229 12.77 31.76 -1.94
C LYS A 229 14.23 32.19 -2.10
N GLU A 230 14.92 32.47 -1.00
CA GLU A 230 16.32 32.88 -1.00
C GLU A 230 17.23 31.86 -1.72
N LYS A 231 17.03 30.57 -1.47
CA LYS A 231 17.81 29.49 -2.10
C LYS A 231 17.52 29.30 -3.59
N LEU A 232 16.32 29.63 -4.04
CA LEU A 232 15.95 29.57 -5.45
C LEU A 232 16.44 30.78 -6.24
N MET A 233 16.72 31.92 -5.60
CA MET A 233 17.17 33.14 -6.29
C MET A 233 18.42 32.87 -7.14
N GLY A 234 18.29 33.13 -8.45
CA GLY A 234 19.39 32.95 -9.39
C GLY A 234 19.74 31.50 -9.72
N LYS A 235 18.94 30.52 -9.29
CA LYS A 235 19.13 29.09 -9.60
C LYS A 235 18.06 28.60 -10.57
N LYS A 236 18.48 27.78 -11.53
CA LYS A 236 17.57 27.01 -12.37
C LYS A 236 17.28 25.68 -11.68
N PHE A 237 16.01 25.40 -11.37
CA PHE A 237 15.64 24.20 -10.63
C PHE A 237 14.66 23.28 -11.39
N LEU A 238 14.69 22.00 -11.04
CA LEU A 238 13.67 21.02 -11.39
C LEU A 238 13.14 20.35 -10.12
N PHE A 239 11.85 20.54 -9.83
CA PHE A 239 11.20 19.86 -8.72
C PHE A 239 10.15 18.87 -9.19
N VAL A 240 10.09 17.71 -8.56
CA VAL A 240 9.01 16.74 -8.73
C VAL A 240 8.14 16.74 -7.48
N LEU A 241 6.85 17.00 -7.66
CA LEU A 241 5.80 16.91 -6.65
C LEU A 241 4.93 15.69 -6.98
N ASP A 242 5.21 14.55 -6.36
CA ASP A 242 4.56 13.28 -6.66
C ASP A 242 3.28 13.10 -5.83
N ASP A 243 2.21 12.61 -6.47
CA ASP A 243 0.88 12.32 -5.92
C ASP A 243 0.20 13.51 -5.22
N VAL A 244 0.02 14.62 -5.94
CA VAL A 244 -0.63 15.83 -5.41
C VAL A 244 -2.17 15.67 -5.40
N TRP A 245 -2.80 16.02 -4.27
CA TRP A 245 -4.26 15.89 -4.08
C TRP A 245 -5.00 17.23 -3.88
N ASN A 246 -4.27 18.34 -3.65
CA ASN A 246 -4.90 19.60 -3.24
C ASN A 246 -5.59 20.33 -4.41
N ARG A 247 -6.90 20.54 -4.28
CA ARG A 247 -7.71 21.33 -5.23
C ARG A 247 -7.82 22.80 -4.84
N ASN A 248 -7.36 23.20 -3.65
CA ASN A 248 -7.49 24.57 -3.17
C ASN A 248 -6.51 25.49 -3.91
N TYR A 249 -7.06 26.22 -4.88
CA TYR A 249 -6.32 27.16 -5.70
C TYR A 249 -5.49 28.18 -4.88
N THR A 250 -6.04 28.72 -3.79
CA THR A 250 -5.32 29.70 -2.96
C THR A 250 -4.10 29.07 -2.30
N GLU A 251 -4.24 27.84 -1.81
CA GLU A 251 -3.11 27.12 -1.22
C GLU A 251 -2.05 26.74 -2.26
N CYS A 252 -2.47 26.27 -3.43
CA CYS A 252 -1.59 26.00 -4.56
C CYS A 252 -0.81 27.26 -5.01
N GLU A 253 -1.47 28.43 -5.03
CA GLU A 253 -0.84 29.71 -5.33
C GLU A 253 0.18 30.12 -4.26
N ILE A 254 -0.14 29.93 -2.97
CA ILE A 254 0.79 30.21 -1.88
C ILE A 254 2.01 29.28 -1.94
N LEU A 255 1.81 27.98 -2.18
CA LEU A 255 2.90 27.01 -2.36
C LEU A 255 3.81 27.40 -3.54
N SER A 256 3.24 27.98 -4.59
CA SER A 256 3.97 28.36 -5.80
C SER A 256 4.75 29.68 -5.69
N ASN A 257 4.50 30.49 -4.66
CA ASN A 257 5.13 31.81 -4.53
C ASN A 257 6.66 31.79 -4.42
N PRO A 258 7.29 30.91 -3.63
CA PRO A 258 8.76 30.81 -3.57
C PRO A 258 9.38 30.49 -4.94
N PHE A 259 8.71 29.64 -5.72
CA PHE A 259 9.19 29.20 -7.03
C PHE A 259 9.38 30.37 -8.00
N LYS A 260 8.55 31.41 -7.93
CA LYS A 260 8.60 32.60 -8.79
C LYS A 260 9.95 33.35 -8.74
N SER A 261 10.79 33.08 -7.74
CA SER A 261 12.12 33.71 -7.61
C SER A 261 13.24 32.95 -8.30
N GLY A 262 12.96 31.77 -8.87
CA GLY A 262 13.90 30.99 -9.65
C GLY A 262 14.28 31.62 -10.98
N THR A 263 15.40 31.16 -11.54
CA THR A 263 15.84 31.56 -12.88
C THR A 263 14.89 30.99 -13.94
N GLN A 264 14.73 31.76 -15.02
CA GLN A 264 14.02 31.33 -16.20
C GLN A 264 14.48 29.95 -16.71
N GLY A 265 13.51 29.15 -17.17
CA GLY A 265 13.75 27.77 -17.56
C GLY A 265 13.71 26.78 -16.39
N SER A 266 13.41 27.22 -15.15
CA SER A 266 13.05 26.30 -14.07
C SER A 266 11.74 25.56 -14.39
N ARG A 267 11.64 24.32 -13.92
CA ARG A 267 10.52 23.42 -14.22
C ARG A 267 10.01 22.71 -12.97
N ILE A 268 8.72 22.43 -12.95
CA ILE A 268 8.10 21.60 -11.92
C ILE A 268 7.35 20.48 -12.64
N ILE A 269 7.58 19.23 -12.24
CA ILE A 269 6.76 18.09 -12.65
C ILE A 269 5.84 17.78 -11.48
N MET A 270 4.56 17.60 -11.74
CA MET A 270 3.64 17.07 -10.75
C MET A 270 2.98 15.80 -11.26
N THR A 271 2.68 14.86 -10.39
CA THR A 271 1.81 13.74 -10.72
C THR A 271 0.53 13.84 -9.89
N THR A 272 -0.61 13.48 -10.48
CA THR A 272 -1.88 13.48 -9.77
C THR A 272 -2.87 12.54 -10.45
N ARG A 273 -3.89 12.11 -9.72
CA ARG A 273 -5.01 11.37 -10.29
C ARG A 273 -6.10 12.28 -10.84
N ASP A 274 -5.97 13.58 -10.62
CA ASP A 274 -7.05 14.54 -10.73
C ASP A 274 -6.66 15.74 -11.61
N VAL A 275 -7.42 15.92 -12.69
CA VAL A 275 -7.20 17.01 -13.64
C VAL A 275 -7.48 18.39 -13.03
N ASP A 276 -8.37 18.47 -12.04
CA ASP A 276 -8.70 19.73 -11.37
C ASP A 276 -7.53 20.20 -10.50
N VAL A 277 -6.78 19.27 -9.90
CA VAL A 277 -5.55 19.57 -9.15
C VAL A 277 -4.47 20.13 -10.08
N ALA A 278 -4.28 19.54 -11.26
CA ALA A 278 -3.35 20.05 -12.27
C ALA A 278 -3.73 21.48 -12.72
N SER A 279 -5.04 21.74 -12.88
CA SER A 279 -5.56 23.06 -13.24
C SER A 279 -5.38 24.08 -12.11
N ALA A 280 -5.64 23.70 -10.86
CA ALA A 280 -5.45 24.56 -9.69
C ALA A 280 -3.98 24.98 -9.51
N MET A 281 -3.04 24.07 -9.82
CA MET A 281 -1.61 24.33 -9.81
C MET A 281 -1.10 25.11 -11.05
N ARG A 282 -2.02 25.50 -11.96
CA ARG A 282 -1.72 26.22 -13.20
C ARG A 282 -0.67 25.52 -14.06
N ALA A 283 -0.76 24.19 -14.18
CA ALA A 283 0.08 23.45 -15.10
C ALA A 283 -0.16 23.96 -16.54
N PHE A 284 0.92 24.32 -17.23
CA PHE A 284 0.82 24.78 -18.62
C PHE A 284 0.69 23.59 -19.58
N GLU A 285 1.15 22.42 -19.15
CA GLU A 285 1.04 21.17 -19.86
C GLU A 285 0.39 20.14 -18.95
N ILE A 286 -0.68 19.51 -19.43
CA ILE A 286 -1.34 18.39 -18.78
C ILE A 286 -1.20 17.19 -19.69
N HIS A 287 -0.38 16.23 -19.29
CA HIS A 287 -0.20 14.97 -19.98
C HIS A 287 -1.11 13.91 -19.35
N HIS A 288 -2.17 13.55 -20.07
CA HIS A 288 -3.01 12.42 -19.70
C HIS A 288 -2.29 11.12 -20.06
N LEU A 289 -1.83 10.41 -19.02
CA LEU A 289 -1.09 9.18 -19.19
C LEU A 289 -2.03 8.06 -19.64
N LYS A 290 -1.68 7.43 -20.76
CA LYS A 290 -2.45 6.32 -21.35
C LYS A 290 -2.03 4.96 -20.78
N GLU A 291 -2.93 4.00 -20.90
CA GLU A 291 -2.68 2.59 -20.64
C GLU A 291 -1.56 2.05 -21.54
N LEU A 292 -0.81 1.07 -21.03
CA LEU A 292 0.13 0.31 -21.85
C LEU A 292 -0.64 -0.48 -22.92
N GLN A 293 0.01 -0.72 -24.06
CA GLN A 293 -0.62 -1.36 -25.21
C GLN A 293 0.11 -2.64 -25.62
N GLY A 294 -0.66 -3.62 -26.10
CA GLY A 294 -0.20 -4.81 -26.80
C GLY A 294 1.06 -5.44 -26.20
N GLU A 295 2.15 -5.35 -26.96
CA GLU A 295 3.39 -6.06 -26.66
C GLU A 295 4.13 -5.52 -25.43
N ASP A 296 3.95 -4.25 -25.07
CA ASP A 296 4.57 -3.70 -23.84
C ASP A 296 3.89 -4.26 -22.59
N CYS A 297 2.59 -4.52 -22.64
CA CYS A 297 1.89 -5.23 -21.58
C CYS A 297 2.39 -6.67 -21.44
N TRP A 298 2.58 -7.36 -22.56
CA TRP A 298 3.09 -8.72 -22.58
C TRP A 298 4.51 -8.81 -22.03
N LYS A 299 5.43 -7.94 -22.46
CA LYS A 299 6.80 -7.90 -21.95
C LYS A 299 6.83 -7.65 -20.44
N LEU A 300 6.02 -6.71 -19.97
CA LEU A 300 5.91 -6.41 -18.55
C LEU A 300 5.39 -7.62 -17.76
N PHE A 301 4.34 -8.27 -18.26
CA PHE A 301 3.77 -9.48 -17.67
C PHE A 301 4.80 -10.62 -17.63
N ALA A 302 5.41 -10.94 -18.76
CA ALA A 302 6.31 -12.07 -18.92
C ALA A 302 7.51 -11.96 -17.98
N ARG A 303 8.02 -10.74 -17.76
CA ARG A 303 9.09 -10.48 -16.78
C ARG A 303 8.69 -10.81 -15.34
N HIS A 304 7.42 -10.61 -14.98
CA HIS A 304 6.93 -10.88 -13.62
C HIS A 304 6.44 -12.32 -13.46
N ALA A 305 5.91 -12.93 -14.53
CA ALA A 305 5.37 -14.28 -14.53
C ALA A 305 6.43 -15.39 -14.70
N PHE A 306 7.48 -15.14 -15.50
CA PHE A 306 8.50 -16.13 -15.82
C PHE A 306 9.85 -15.74 -15.21
N LEU A 307 10.47 -16.65 -14.45
CA LEU A 307 11.84 -16.49 -13.96
C LEU A 307 12.80 -16.70 -15.14
N HIS A 308 13.73 -15.75 -15.34
CA HIS A 308 14.81 -15.72 -16.34
C HIS A 308 14.59 -16.59 -17.59
N ASP A 309 14.37 -15.89 -18.72
CA ASP A 309 14.22 -16.38 -20.09
C ASP A 309 12.76 -16.58 -20.57
N ALA A 310 12.00 -15.48 -20.60
CA ALA A 310 10.68 -15.43 -21.25
C ALA A 310 10.70 -15.93 -22.71
N ASN A 311 11.87 -15.91 -23.36
CA ASN A 311 12.06 -16.41 -24.72
C ASN A 311 11.94 -17.95 -24.79
N SER A 312 12.19 -18.70 -23.70
CA SER A 312 12.07 -20.16 -23.72
C SER A 312 10.61 -20.62 -23.75
N TYR A 313 9.66 -19.74 -23.42
CA TYR A 313 8.23 -20.02 -23.38
C TYR A 313 7.48 -19.40 -24.57
N MET A 314 8.21 -18.80 -25.52
CA MET A 314 7.65 -18.32 -26.78
C MET A 314 6.96 -19.47 -27.51
N HIS A 315 5.71 -19.27 -27.89
CA HIS A 315 4.81 -20.24 -28.53
C HIS A 315 4.38 -21.43 -27.64
N SER A 316 4.40 -21.27 -26.31
CA SER A 316 3.82 -22.25 -25.39
C SER A 316 2.35 -21.94 -25.08
N GLU A 317 1.61 -22.94 -24.60
CA GLU A 317 0.23 -22.78 -24.08
C GLU A 317 0.14 -21.70 -22.97
N PHE A 318 1.22 -21.50 -22.21
CA PHE A 318 1.33 -20.44 -21.20
C PHE A 318 1.44 -19.03 -21.80
N GLU A 319 2.01 -18.88 -23.00
CA GLU A 319 1.99 -17.60 -23.69
C GLU A 319 0.57 -17.23 -24.10
N GLU A 320 -0.17 -18.17 -24.68
CA GLU A 320 -1.54 -17.92 -25.11
C GLU A 320 -2.46 -17.57 -23.93
N LEU A 321 -2.40 -18.37 -22.84
CA LEU A 321 -3.13 -18.07 -21.61
C LEU A 321 -2.69 -16.73 -21.01
N GLY A 322 -1.39 -16.49 -20.93
CA GLY A 322 -0.85 -15.25 -20.39
C GLY A 322 -1.31 -14.02 -21.16
N ARG A 323 -1.33 -14.06 -22.50
CA ARG A 323 -1.82 -12.95 -23.32
C ARG A 323 -3.30 -12.67 -23.07
N GLN A 324 -4.14 -13.71 -22.96
CA GLN A 324 -5.55 -13.54 -22.61
C GLN A 324 -5.74 -12.93 -21.21
N ILE A 325 -4.91 -13.31 -20.23
CA ILE A 325 -4.94 -12.74 -18.87
C ILE A 325 -4.49 -11.27 -18.89
N VAL A 326 -3.46 -10.95 -19.67
CA VAL A 326 -2.96 -9.56 -19.83
C VAL A 326 -4.02 -8.65 -20.42
N GLU A 327 -4.83 -9.14 -21.36
CA GLU A 327 -5.97 -8.38 -21.90
C GLU A 327 -6.99 -8.02 -20.80
N LYS A 328 -7.25 -8.92 -19.84
CA LYS A 328 -8.12 -8.64 -18.68
C LYS A 328 -7.56 -7.54 -17.79
N CYS A 329 -6.24 -7.31 -17.79
CA CYS A 329 -5.59 -6.26 -17.01
C CYS A 329 -5.73 -4.86 -17.63
N LYS A 330 -6.29 -4.75 -18.84
CA LYS A 330 -6.61 -3.47 -19.53
C LYS A 330 -5.45 -2.48 -19.58
N GLY A 331 -4.23 -2.99 -19.73
CA GLY A 331 -3.03 -2.16 -19.88
C GLY A 331 -2.60 -1.39 -18.62
N LEU A 332 -3.13 -1.73 -17.44
CA LEU A 332 -2.70 -1.15 -16.17
C LEU A 332 -1.41 -1.85 -15.67
N PRO A 333 -0.25 -1.15 -15.63
CA PRO A 333 1.02 -1.77 -15.24
C PRO A 333 0.97 -2.48 -13.90
N LEU A 334 0.36 -1.85 -12.87
CA LEU A 334 0.30 -2.47 -11.54
C LEU A 334 -0.56 -3.74 -11.54
N ALA A 335 -1.68 -3.79 -12.27
CA ALA A 335 -2.48 -5.00 -12.43
C ALA A 335 -1.66 -6.14 -13.08
N ILE A 336 -0.95 -5.80 -14.16
CA ILE A 336 -0.11 -6.72 -14.91
C ILE A 336 1.00 -7.30 -14.02
N LYS A 337 1.69 -6.44 -13.26
CA LYS A 337 2.73 -6.87 -12.32
C LYS A 337 2.18 -7.79 -11.24
N THR A 338 1.07 -7.41 -10.60
CA THR A 338 0.43 -8.21 -9.56
C THR A 338 0.02 -9.59 -10.06
N ILE A 339 -0.56 -9.68 -11.26
CA ILE A 339 -1.02 -10.96 -11.80
C ILE A 339 0.12 -11.80 -12.35
N GLY A 340 1.14 -11.18 -12.95
CA GLY A 340 2.36 -11.90 -13.32
C GLY A 340 3.02 -12.52 -12.09
N ALA A 341 3.17 -11.74 -11.02
CA ALA A 341 3.71 -12.21 -9.74
C ALA A 341 2.87 -13.35 -9.12
N LEU A 342 1.54 -13.22 -9.15
CA LEU A 342 0.63 -14.29 -8.73
C LEU A 342 0.84 -15.58 -9.54
N LEU A 343 0.88 -15.50 -10.87
CA LEU A 343 1.01 -16.68 -11.73
C LEU A 343 2.40 -17.31 -11.62
N ARG A 344 3.44 -16.51 -11.37
CA ARG A 344 4.76 -17.01 -11.00
C ARG A 344 4.70 -17.89 -9.76
N SER A 345 3.96 -17.48 -8.73
CA SER A 345 3.79 -18.28 -7.50
C SER A 345 3.04 -19.60 -7.73
N LYS A 346 2.16 -19.65 -8.73
CA LYS A 346 1.43 -20.87 -9.14
C LYS A 346 2.26 -21.81 -10.02
N GLY A 347 3.40 -21.35 -10.53
CA GLY A 347 4.27 -22.11 -11.42
C GLY A 347 3.65 -22.38 -12.80
N LEU A 348 4.30 -23.28 -13.55
CA LEU A 348 3.87 -23.67 -14.90
C LEU A 348 2.83 -24.81 -14.84
N VAL A 349 1.67 -24.51 -14.26
CA VAL A 349 0.53 -25.44 -14.17
C VAL A 349 -0.67 -24.84 -14.92
N VAL A 350 -1.03 -25.44 -16.06
CA VAL A 350 -2.06 -24.92 -16.99
C VAL A 350 -3.40 -24.67 -16.29
N SER A 351 -3.88 -25.64 -15.51
CA SER A 351 -5.17 -25.54 -14.80
C SER A 351 -5.21 -24.40 -13.78
N GLU A 352 -4.07 -24.01 -13.20
CA GLU A 352 -3.99 -22.87 -12.29
C GLU A 352 -4.09 -21.53 -13.04
N TRP A 353 -3.51 -21.43 -14.23
CA TRP A 353 -3.63 -20.25 -15.10
C TRP A 353 -5.05 -20.12 -15.65
N GLU A 354 -5.67 -21.23 -16.06
CA GLU A 354 -7.07 -21.25 -16.51
C GLU A 354 -8.05 -20.82 -15.42
N LYS A 355 -7.84 -21.21 -14.16
CA LYS A 355 -8.65 -20.74 -13.02
C LYS A 355 -8.60 -19.23 -12.87
N VAL A 356 -7.40 -18.64 -12.98
CA VAL A 356 -7.22 -17.18 -12.92
C VAL A 356 -7.92 -16.53 -14.12
N LEU A 357 -7.70 -17.02 -15.34
CA LEU A 357 -8.28 -16.48 -16.56
C LEU A 357 -9.82 -16.48 -16.53
N ASN A 358 -10.42 -17.58 -16.08
CA ASN A 358 -11.87 -17.81 -16.07
C ASN A 358 -12.57 -17.30 -14.81
N SER A 359 -11.86 -16.61 -13.92
CA SER A 359 -12.44 -16.11 -12.68
C SER A 359 -13.52 -15.04 -12.93
N GLU A 360 -14.66 -15.18 -12.26
CA GLU A 360 -15.74 -14.18 -12.28
C GLU A 360 -15.30 -12.82 -11.71
N ILE A 361 -14.21 -12.79 -10.93
CA ILE A 361 -13.66 -11.57 -10.31
C ILE A 361 -13.34 -10.50 -11.35
N TRP A 362 -12.92 -10.90 -12.56
CA TRP A 362 -12.64 -9.98 -13.66
C TRP A 362 -13.85 -9.13 -14.07
N SER A 363 -15.07 -9.60 -13.80
CA SER A 363 -16.31 -8.86 -14.11
C SER A 363 -16.70 -7.84 -13.04
N LEU A 364 -16.07 -7.86 -11.87
CA LEU A 364 -16.52 -7.10 -10.69
C LEU A 364 -16.22 -5.59 -10.78
N SER A 365 -15.22 -5.17 -11.55
CA SER A 365 -14.96 -3.75 -11.82
C SER A 365 -14.07 -3.56 -13.04
N ASN A 366 -14.07 -2.37 -13.61
CA ASN A 366 -13.19 -2.02 -14.72
C ASN A 366 -11.84 -1.43 -14.29
N GLU A 367 -11.60 -1.29 -12.99
CA GLU A 367 -10.38 -0.72 -12.43
C GLU A 367 -9.38 -1.81 -12.04
N ILE A 368 -8.35 -1.46 -11.28
CA ILE A 368 -7.29 -2.38 -10.82
C ILE A 368 -7.77 -3.43 -9.80
N LEU A 369 -8.91 -3.20 -9.16
CA LEU A 369 -9.41 -4.03 -8.05
C LEU A 369 -9.55 -5.54 -8.36
N PRO A 370 -9.94 -6.02 -9.55
CA PRO A 370 -10.04 -7.44 -9.84
C PRO A 370 -8.69 -8.14 -9.73
N ALA A 371 -7.64 -7.51 -10.25
CA ALA A 371 -6.28 -8.04 -10.21
C ALA A 371 -5.76 -8.13 -8.76
N LEU A 372 -5.99 -7.09 -7.96
CA LEU A 372 -5.63 -7.07 -6.54
C LEU A 372 -6.44 -8.10 -5.73
N ARG A 373 -7.74 -8.27 -6.04
CA ARG A 373 -8.61 -9.23 -5.35
C ARG A 373 -8.24 -10.67 -5.68
N LEU A 374 -7.87 -10.97 -6.93
CA LEU A 374 -7.34 -12.29 -7.31
C LEU A 374 -6.07 -12.63 -6.53
N SER A 375 -5.11 -11.70 -6.51
CA SER A 375 -3.89 -11.88 -5.73
C SER A 375 -4.17 -12.08 -4.24
N TYR A 376 -5.08 -11.29 -3.66
CA TYR A 376 -5.49 -11.46 -2.26
C TYR A 376 -6.13 -12.83 -2.00
N LYS A 377 -7.04 -13.30 -2.88
CA LYS A 377 -7.75 -14.58 -2.67
C LYS A 377 -6.80 -15.78 -2.63
N ASP A 378 -5.74 -15.75 -3.43
CA ASP A 378 -4.75 -16.81 -3.48
C ASP A 378 -3.73 -16.78 -2.32
N LEU A 379 -3.72 -15.72 -1.48
CA LEU A 379 -2.87 -15.69 -0.30
C LEU A 379 -3.28 -16.79 0.70
N PRO A 380 -2.32 -17.46 1.37
CA PRO A 380 -2.63 -18.33 2.49
C PRO A 380 -3.43 -17.60 3.57
N SER A 381 -4.36 -18.29 4.24
CA SER A 381 -5.26 -17.68 5.24
C SER A 381 -4.53 -16.95 6.36
N TYR A 382 -3.38 -17.48 6.81
CA TYR A 382 -2.54 -16.84 7.82
C TYR A 382 -1.87 -15.55 7.33
N ILE A 383 -1.51 -15.49 6.04
CA ILE A 383 -0.96 -14.28 5.41
C ILE A 383 -2.07 -13.24 5.19
N LYS A 384 -3.27 -13.66 4.81
CA LYS A 384 -4.45 -12.79 4.66
C LYS A 384 -4.72 -11.99 5.94
N ARG A 385 -4.58 -12.62 7.12
CA ARG A 385 -4.71 -11.94 8.41
C ARG A 385 -3.69 -10.82 8.59
N CYS A 386 -2.42 -11.12 8.32
CA CYS A 386 -1.33 -10.16 8.40
C CYS A 386 -1.57 -8.97 7.46
N PHE A 387 -1.98 -9.24 6.21
CA PHE A 387 -2.32 -8.21 5.23
C PHE A 387 -3.55 -7.38 5.63
N ALA A 388 -4.60 -8.03 6.11
CA ALA A 388 -5.82 -7.36 6.55
C ALA A 388 -5.56 -6.46 7.76
N TYR A 389 -4.69 -6.86 8.68
CA TYR A 389 -4.28 -6.06 9.83
C TYR A 389 -3.66 -4.72 9.42
N CYS A 390 -2.92 -4.67 8.30
CA CYS A 390 -2.37 -3.43 7.77
C CYS A 390 -3.44 -2.37 7.41
N SER A 391 -4.71 -2.77 7.24
CA SER A 391 -5.82 -1.84 6.97
C SER A 391 -6.30 -1.05 8.19
N VAL A 392 -5.89 -1.44 9.40
CA VAL A 392 -6.18 -0.71 10.65
C VAL A 392 -5.41 0.62 10.69
N PHE A 393 -4.26 0.66 10.02
CA PHE A 393 -3.42 1.84 9.99
C PHE A 393 -3.99 2.87 9.01
N PRO A 394 -3.79 4.18 9.27
CA PRO A 394 -4.10 5.20 8.29
C PRO A 394 -3.43 4.90 6.95
N LYS A 395 -4.07 5.30 5.86
CA LYS A 395 -3.47 5.26 4.53
C LYS A 395 -2.08 5.90 4.57
N ASP A 396 -1.14 5.31 3.84
CA ASP A 396 0.24 5.77 3.71
C ASP A 396 1.10 5.64 4.98
N HIS A 397 0.66 4.90 6.00
CA HIS A 397 1.46 4.62 7.20
C HIS A 397 2.76 3.86 6.86
N PRO A 398 3.94 4.37 7.27
CA PRO A 398 5.20 3.68 7.04
C PRO A 398 5.38 2.51 8.01
N PHE A 399 5.44 1.29 7.49
CA PHE A 399 5.72 0.11 8.29
C PHE A 399 7.22 -0.11 8.44
N LYS A 400 7.68 -0.28 9.68
CA LYS A 400 8.97 -0.93 9.95
C LYS A 400 8.71 -2.42 10.11
N LYS A 401 9.50 -3.26 9.43
CA LYS A 401 9.36 -4.73 9.46
C LYS A 401 9.26 -5.26 10.89
N ASP A 402 10.22 -4.93 11.73
CA ASP A 402 10.27 -5.42 13.12
C ASP A 402 9.08 -4.96 13.96
N GLU A 403 8.62 -3.71 13.78
CA GLU A 403 7.47 -3.16 14.49
C GLU A 403 6.18 -3.86 14.07
N LEU A 404 5.97 -4.05 12.78
CA LEU A 404 4.79 -4.73 12.25
C LEU A 404 4.75 -6.20 12.69
N VAL A 405 5.89 -6.88 12.70
CA VAL A 405 6.01 -8.26 13.20
C VAL A 405 5.65 -8.32 14.68
N LEU A 406 6.15 -7.40 15.51
CA LEU A 406 5.80 -7.33 16.93
C LEU A 406 4.30 -7.07 17.14
N LEU A 407 3.68 -6.24 16.30
CA LEU A 407 2.23 -6.01 16.35
C LEU A 407 1.45 -7.28 15.98
N TRP A 408 1.84 -8.00 14.93
CA TRP A 408 1.21 -9.28 14.60
C TRP A 408 1.38 -10.33 15.70
N MET A 409 2.53 -10.33 16.40
CA MET A 409 2.75 -11.19 17.57
C MET A 409 1.83 -10.81 18.73
N ALA A 410 1.72 -9.51 19.05
CA ALA A 410 0.92 -9.00 20.16
C ALA A 410 -0.57 -9.30 19.97
N GLU A 411 -1.06 -9.17 18.74
CA GLU A 411 -2.45 -9.42 18.35
C GLU A 411 -2.75 -10.93 18.16
N GLY A 412 -1.78 -11.81 18.39
CA GLY A 412 -1.95 -13.26 18.24
C GLY A 412 -2.26 -13.70 16.81
N ILE A 413 -1.88 -12.90 15.80
CA ILE A 413 -2.14 -13.19 14.39
C ILE A 413 -1.24 -14.31 13.87
N LEU A 414 -0.01 -14.38 14.39
CA LEU A 414 0.98 -15.37 13.97
C LEU A 414 0.69 -16.75 14.56
N HIS A 415 0.91 -17.79 13.77
CA HIS A 415 0.79 -19.17 14.24
C HIS A 415 2.09 -19.66 14.88
N GLU A 416 1.95 -20.46 15.93
CA GLU A 416 3.08 -21.16 16.52
C GLU A 416 3.52 -22.30 15.58
N ILE A 417 4.79 -22.26 15.17
CA ILE A 417 5.41 -23.28 14.32
C ILE A 417 6.52 -23.96 15.13
N GLU A 418 6.48 -25.28 15.25
CA GLU A 418 7.50 -26.04 15.96
C GLU A 418 8.91 -25.69 15.45
N ASN A 419 9.83 -25.43 16.38
CA ASN A 419 11.23 -25.08 16.13
C ASN A 419 11.47 -23.71 15.45
N LYS A 420 10.50 -22.79 15.46
CA LYS A 420 10.72 -21.37 15.08
C LYS A 420 10.30 -20.44 16.20
N THR A 421 11.04 -19.34 16.37
CA THR A 421 10.57 -18.24 17.23
C THR A 421 9.46 -17.48 16.51
N MET A 422 8.58 -16.83 17.29
CA MET A 422 7.46 -16.08 16.73
C MET A 422 7.92 -14.92 15.84
N GLU A 423 9.06 -14.29 16.16
CA GLU A 423 9.69 -13.27 15.34
C GLU A 423 10.14 -13.84 13.99
N ALA A 424 10.72 -15.05 13.97
CA ALA A 424 11.13 -15.72 12.75
C ALA A 424 9.91 -16.06 11.87
N VAL A 425 8.82 -16.54 12.47
CA VAL A 425 7.56 -16.78 11.75
C VAL A 425 7.01 -15.48 11.16
N GLY A 426 6.98 -14.40 11.94
CA GLY A 426 6.50 -13.10 11.46
C GLY A 426 7.36 -12.52 10.34
N ASN A 427 8.67 -12.70 10.41
CA ASN A 427 9.59 -12.31 9.35
C ASN A 427 9.33 -13.08 8.05
N ASP A 428 9.12 -14.40 8.13
CA ASP A 428 8.77 -15.21 6.96
C ASP A 428 7.44 -14.76 6.34
N TYR A 429 6.44 -14.43 7.17
CA TYR A 429 5.14 -13.95 6.70
C TYR A 429 5.27 -12.58 6.02
N PHE A 430 6.07 -11.67 6.60
CA PHE A 430 6.38 -10.38 5.99
C PHE A 430 7.07 -10.55 4.64
N ASP A 431 8.10 -11.41 4.59
CA ASP A 431 8.85 -11.65 3.36
C ASP A 431 7.97 -12.32 2.29
N THR A 432 7.00 -13.14 2.68
CA THR A 432 5.98 -13.69 1.77
C THR A 432 5.07 -12.59 1.20
N LEU A 433 4.68 -11.61 2.01
CA LEU A 433 3.86 -10.47 1.55
C LEU A 433 4.61 -9.54 0.60
N VAL A 434 5.91 -9.35 0.80
CA VAL A 434 6.73 -8.42 0.00
C VAL A 434 7.38 -9.10 -1.20
N GLY A 435 7.69 -10.39 -1.10
CA GLY A 435 8.32 -11.20 -2.16
C GLY A 435 7.34 -11.76 -3.20
N GLY A 436 6.04 -11.46 -3.05
CA GLY A 436 4.94 -11.85 -3.94
C GLY A 436 5.19 -11.52 -5.39
#